data_AF-A0A401RHV8-F1
#
_entry.id   AF-A0A401RHV8-F1
#
_cell.length_a   1.000
_cell.length_b   1.000
_cell.length_c   1.000
_cell.angle_alpha   90.00
_cell.angle_beta   90.00
_cell.angle_gamma   90.00
#
_symmetry.space_group_name_H-M   'P 1'
#
loop_
_entity.id
_entity.type
_entity.pdbx_description
1 polymer ?
#
loop_
_entity_poly.entity_id
_entity_poly.type
_entity_poly.pdbx_seq_one_letter_code
_entity_poly.pdbx_strand_id
1 'polypeptide(L)'
;KEVTPGEFWDIVVITAADEKQEQVFERQIRSKLRQSELPLGVHYHVFADPIGPKIGNGGSTLLALHRLEELYADKLDNFTILLLHAGGYSQRLLSASALGKIFTTLPLGNPVYQMLELKLAMYIDFPTHMKPGVLVSCADDIELYSLGDTEVICFDRPGFTALAHPSSLSIGTTHGVFVLEHGQMEAVQKELEYKACYRFLHKPSVETMQKAGAICKASHCVRSGGGTEDVGFVYTDSIYYFDRQTAKQLLVILGEIGTLGCEIDAYGDFLQALGPQATPEYTKNTANVSQEKQQLVAVRQKIFSRLQGTPLNVAMLNNSKFYHLGTTQEYLHHLTADSTLRNQLGLLSESTGIGQSCSEDYGQVPCIIESLVGTNCDVSPGSIIEYSRLGQGTCVGANSIISGCCIKANTMIPPDIILHTLCVPEGFATVIFGTGDNLKCMVSSLLEIHQLQFLGINFEEATMYLGLKLSQDLFSGSGKFRPSLWNARIFPGPRTTAEDSATAVLEMFEALRGKSVLQLADDVQLLSIEEILQRKDVMSMLSFRKQLTEEIHQRRLAGKNSNQAL
;
A
#
# COMPACT_ATOMS: atom_id res chain seq x y z
N LYS A 1 -16.84 -19.40 11.27
CA LYS A 1 -18.27 -19.32 11.65
C LYS A 1 -18.93 -18.35 10.68
N GLU A 2 -20.16 -18.59 10.26
CA GLU A 2 -20.94 -17.58 9.53
C GLU A 2 -21.30 -16.44 10.50
N VAL A 3 -21.01 -15.20 10.11
CA VAL A 3 -21.36 -14.03 10.91
C VAL A 3 -22.87 -13.80 10.85
N THR A 4 -23.48 -13.38 11.95
CA THR A 4 -24.88 -12.98 11.94
C THR A 4 -25.02 -11.48 11.60
N PRO A 5 -26.18 -11.04 11.08
CA PRO A 5 -26.40 -9.63 10.76
C PRO A 5 -26.12 -8.72 11.96
N GLY A 6 -25.32 -7.67 11.75
CA GLY A 6 -24.93 -6.72 12.79
C GLY A 6 -23.77 -7.14 13.71
N GLU A 7 -23.26 -8.38 13.60
CA GLU A 7 -22.02 -8.78 14.31
C GLU A 7 -20.74 -8.36 13.57
N PHE A 8 -20.85 -8.11 12.27
CA PHE A 8 -19.72 -7.77 11.40
C PHE A 8 -20.21 -6.94 10.20
N TRP A 9 -19.28 -6.54 9.32
CA TRP A 9 -19.58 -5.83 8.09
C TRP A 9 -20.60 -6.59 7.22
N ASP A 10 -21.63 -5.90 6.72
CA ASP A 10 -22.57 -6.48 5.76
C ASP A 10 -21.89 -6.64 4.38
N ILE A 11 -21.08 -5.65 4.01
CA ILE A 11 -20.39 -5.59 2.73
C ILE A 11 -18.93 -5.16 2.93
N VAL A 12 -18.02 -5.86 2.28
CA VAL A 12 -16.62 -5.45 2.10
C VAL A 12 -16.35 -5.25 0.61
N VAL A 13 -15.97 -4.05 0.23
CA VAL A 13 -15.64 -3.67 -1.15
C VAL A 13 -14.15 -3.41 -1.24
N ILE A 14 -13.51 -3.94 -2.28
CA ILE A 14 -12.11 -3.69 -2.62
C ILE A 14 -12.07 -3.04 -4.00
N THR A 15 -11.43 -1.87 -4.13
CA THR A 15 -11.27 -1.25 -5.45
C THR A 15 -10.06 -1.81 -6.19
N ALA A 16 -10.16 -1.95 -7.51
CA ALA A 16 -9.10 -2.42 -8.39
C ALA A 16 -8.84 -1.39 -9.50
N ALA A 17 -7.59 -1.28 -9.95
CA ALA A 17 -7.16 -0.33 -10.98
C ALA A 17 -7.62 -0.72 -12.40
N ASP A 18 -7.93 -1.98 -12.63
CA ASP A 18 -8.44 -2.51 -13.90
C ASP A 18 -9.11 -3.89 -13.71
N GLU A 19 -9.77 -4.39 -14.76
CA GLU A 19 -10.45 -5.69 -14.78
C GLU A 19 -9.51 -6.87 -14.51
N LYS A 20 -8.23 -6.78 -14.92
CA LYS A 20 -7.26 -7.84 -14.66
C LYS A 20 -6.97 -7.92 -13.15
N GLN A 21 -6.79 -6.79 -12.50
CA GLN A 21 -6.58 -6.71 -11.05
C GLN A 21 -7.83 -7.15 -10.29
N GLU A 22 -9.03 -6.80 -10.76
CA GLU A 22 -10.29 -7.27 -10.19
C GLU A 22 -10.37 -8.80 -10.16
N GLN A 23 -10.12 -9.46 -11.30
CA GLN A 23 -10.12 -10.93 -11.38
C GLN A 23 -9.10 -11.57 -10.43
N VAL A 24 -7.95 -10.94 -10.25
CA VAL A 24 -6.89 -11.39 -9.33
C VAL A 24 -7.36 -11.31 -7.88
N PHE A 25 -7.99 -10.19 -7.49
CA PHE A 25 -8.49 -9.98 -6.14
C PHE A 25 -9.66 -10.92 -5.84
N GLU A 26 -10.61 -11.09 -6.76
CA GLU A 26 -11.71 -12.04 -6.61
C GLU A 26 -11.23 -13.47 -6.36
N ARG A 27 -10.21 -13.91 -7.10
CA ARG A 27 -9.65 -15.26 -6.96
C ARG A 27 -8.97 -15.46 -5.60
N GLN A 28 -8.24 -14.45 -5.12
CA GLN A 28 -7.63 -14.47 -3.79
C GLN A 28 -8.71 -14.54 -2.69
N ILE A 29 -9.72 -13.67 -2.74
CA ILE A 29 -10.86 -13.69 -1.79
C ILE A 29 -11.57 -15.03 -1.80
N ARG A 30 -11.91 -15.58 -2.98
CA ARG A 30 -12.55 -16.90 -3.10
C ARG A 30 -11.69 -18.02 -2.52
N SER A 31 -10.37 -17.97 -2.67
CA SER A 31 -9.49 -18.96 -2.05
C SER A 31 -9.56 -18.89 -0.54
N LYS A 32 -9.43 -17.69 0.02
CA LYS A 32 -9.46 -17.45 1.46
C LYS A 32 -10.79 -17.84 2.10
N LEU A 33 -11.91 -17.54 1.44
CA LEU A 33 -13.24 -18.00 1.87
C LEU A 33 -13.34 -19.53 1.90
N ARG A 34 -12.84 -20.24 0.87
CA ARG A 34 -12.81 -21.71 0.86
C ARG A 34 -11.96 -22.28 2.00
N GLN A 35 -10.89 -21.57 2.38
CA GLN A 35 -9.99 -21.94 3.47
C GLN A 35 -10.50 -21.48 4.83
N SER A 36 -11.64 -20.79 4.90
CA SER A 36 -12.18 -20.16 6.12
C SER A 36 -11.21 -19.16 6.78
N GLU A 37 -10.35 -18.53 5.98
CA GLU A 37 -9.42 -17.47 6.42
C GLU A 37 -10.12 -16.09 6.50
N LEU A 38 -11.28 -15.95 5.84
CA LEU A 38 -12.13 -14.76 5.90
C LEU A 38 -13.49 -15.11 6.54
N PRO A 39 -14.15 -14.16 7.23
CA PRO A 39 -15.51 -14.32 7.72
C PRO A 39 -16.49 -14.77 6.63
N LEU A 40 -17.29 -15.79 6.94
CA LEU A 40 -18.35 -16.27 6.06
C LEU A 40 -19.64 -15.51 6.34
N GLY A 41 -20.51 -15.33 5.35
CA GLY A 41 -21.79 -14.59 5.49
C GLY A 41 -21.70 -13.11 5.09
N VAL A 42 -20.49 -12.61 4.81
CA VAL A 42 -20.23 -11.24 4.34
C VAL A 42 -20.27 -11.19 2.82
N HIS A 43 -20.80 -10.10 2.26
CA HIS A 43 -20.73 -9.85 0.82
C HIS A 43 -19.42 -9.17 0.43
N TYR A 44 -18.50 -9.94 -0.16
CA TYR A 44 -17.25 -9.41 -0.71
C TYR A 44 -17.42 -9.02 -2.18
N HIS A 45 -17.11 -7.77 -2.50
CA HIS A 45 -17.08 -7.25 -3.87
C HIS A 45 -15.71 -6.70 -4.23
N VAL A 46 -15.33 -6.89 -5.48
CA VAL A 46 -14.21 -6.17 -6.08
C VAL A 46 -14.76 -5.36 -7.24
N PHE A 47 -14.40 -4.08 -7.32
CA PHE A 47 -14.82 -3.22 -8.42
C PHE A 47 -13.61 -2.62 -9.13
N ALA A 48 -13.47 -2.93 -10.41
CA ALA A 48 -12.48 -2.32 -11.29
C ALA A 48 -12.84 -0.87 -11.66
N ASP A 49 -11.82 -0.02 -11.71
CA ASP A 49 -11.86 1.24 -12.43
C ASP A 49 -12.12 0.98 -13.93
N PRO A 50 -12.88 1.85 -14.62
CA PRO A 50 -13.24 1.67 -16.02
C PRO A 50 -12.02 1.93 -16.92
N ILE A 51 -12.04 1.34 -18.11
CA ILE A 51 -11.04 1.64 -19.14
C ILE A 51 -11.07 3.14 -19.45
N GLY A 52 -9.92 3.79 -19.35
CA GLY A 52 -9.81 5.22 -19.65
C GLY A 52 -8.73 5.91 -18.82
N PRO A 53 -8.86 7.23 -18.60
CA PRO A 53 -7.94 7.96 -17.73
C PRO A 53 -8.08 7.47 -16.29
N LYS A 54 -6.98 7.55 -15.52
CA LYS A 54 -6.98 7.27 -14.09
C LYS A 54 -8.01 8.16 -13.37
N ILE A 55 -8.93 7.54 -12.62
CA ILE A 55 -10.02 8.23 -11.93
C ILE A 55 -9.72 8.56 -10.46
N GLY A 56 -8.64 8.02 -9.90
CA GLY A 56 -8.23 8.26 -8.51
C GLY A 56 -9.12 7.54 -7.49
N ASN A 57 -8.67 7.47 -6.24
CA ASN A 57 -9.39 6.76 -5.18
C ASN A 57 -10.78 7.37 -4.88
N GLY A 58 -10.95 8.69 -5.06
CA GLY A 58 -12.26 9.33 -4.95
C GLY A 58 -13.19 8.94 -6.10
N GLY A 59 -12.66 8.83 -7.31
CA GLY A 59 -13.41 8.32 -8.47
C GLY A 59 -13.83 6.86 -8.26
N SER A 60 -12.91 6.02 -7.77
CA SER A 60 -13.21 4.63 -7.41
C SER A 60 -14.28 4.54 -6.30
N THR A 61 -14.28 5.44 -5.32
CA THR A 61 -15.35 5.53 -4.31
C THR A 61 -16.70 5.83 -4.95
N LEU A 62 -16.79 6.83 -5.83
CA LEU A 62 -18.05 7.16 -6.50
C LEU A 62 -18.57 5.98 -7.33
N LEU A 63 -17.68 5.30 -8.06
CA LEU A 63 -18.04 4.12 -8.85
C LEU A 63 -18.48 2.96 -7.97
N ALA A 64 -17.78 2.70 -6.86
CA ALA A 64 -18.16 1.65 -5.91
C ALA A 64 -19.57 1.90 -5.34
N LEU A 65 -19.87 3.14 -4.93
CA LEU A 65 -21.21 3.51 -4.49
C LEU A 65 -22.27 3.24 -5.57
N HIS A 66 -21.98 3.61 -6.81
CA HIS A 66 -22.90 3.37 -7.93
C HIS A 66 -23.17 1.88 -8.16
N ARG A 67 -22.12 1.04 -8.14
CA ARG A 67 -22.28 -0.41 -8.26
C ARG A 67 -23.07 -1.01 -7.11
N LEU A 68 -22.86 -0.53 -5.90
CA LEU A 68 -23.63 -0.98 -4.74
C LEU A 68 -25.11 -0.61 -4.89
N GLU A 69 -25.45 0.59 -5.38
CA GLU A 69 -26.84 0.97 -5.66
C GLU A 69 -27.48 0.06 -6.71
N GLU A 70 -26.76 -0.30 -7.77
CA GLU A 70 -27.25 -1.24 -8.79
C GLU A 70 -27.55 -2.64 -8.20
N LEU A 71 -26.72 -3.10 -7.26
CA LEU A 71 -26.80 -4.45 -6.69
C LEU A 71 -27.83 -4.57 -5.56
N TYR A 72 -27.96 -3.54 -4.73
CA TYR A 72 -28.67 -3.63 -3.46
C TYR A 72 -29.82 -2.62 -3.31
N ALA A 73 -29.81 -1.54 -4.09
CA ALA A 73 -30.81 -0.47 -4.05
C ALA A 73 -31.14 -0.04 -2.60
N ASP A 74 -32.42 -0.02 -2.24
CA ASP A 74 -32.91 0.42 -0.93
C ASP A 74 -32.37 -0.40 0.26
N LYS A 75 -31.84 -1.61 0.04
CA LYS A 75 -31.24 -2.41 1.12
C LYS A 75 -30.02 -1.71 1.74
N LEU A 76 -29.32 -0.86 0.98
CA LEU A 76 -28.19 -0.07 1.48
C LEU A 76 -28.57 0.88 2.61
N ASP A 77 -29.86 1.20 2.78
CA ASP A 77 -30.33 2.01 3.90
C ASP A 77 -30.13 1.32 5.26
N ASN A 78 -29.80 0.02 5.29
CA ASN A 78 -29.57 -0.75 6.51
C ASN A 78 -28.16 -1.36 6.61
N PHE A 79 -27.25 -1.09 5.66
CA PHE A 79 -25.95 -1.78 5.60
C PHE A 79 -24.79 -0.93 6.12
N THR A 80 -23.88 -1.61 6.82
CA THR A 80 -22.54 -1.14 7.14
C THR A 80 -21.55 -1.68 6.11
N ILE A 81 -20.77 -0.77 5.52
CA ILE A 81 -19.93 -1.08 4.36
C ILE A 81 -18.49 -0.67 4.64
N LEU A 82 -17.55 -1.58 4.46
CA LEU A 82 -16.13 -1.29 4.43
C LEU A 82 -15.67 -1.16 2.98
N LEU A 83 -15.12 -0.02 2.60
CA LEU A 83 -14.55 0.24 1.28
C LEU A 83 -13.02 0.39 1.40
N LEU A 84 -12.29 -0.56 0.82
CA LEU A 84 -10.84 -0.61 0.83
C LEU A 84 -10.28 -0.19 -0.52
N HIS A 85 -9.54 0.92 -0.54
CA HIS A 85 -8.80 1.35 -1.73
C HIS A 85 -7.54 0.48 -1.91
N ALA A 86 -7.63 -0.53 -2.77
CA ALA A 86 -6.49 -1.40 -3.10
C ALA A 86 -5.84 -1.05 -4.46
N GLY A 87 -6.44 -0.13 -5.22
CA GLY A 87 -6.14 0.15 -6.62
C GLY A 87 -5.07 1.20 -6.90
N GLY A 88 -3.91 0.72 -7.38
CA GLY A 88 -2.85 1.48 -8.03
C GLY A 88 -1.77 0.50 -8.55
N TYR A 89 -0.80 0.98 -9.32
CA TYR A 89 0.28 0.13 -9.87
C TYR A 89 1.32 -0.33 -8.83
N SER A 90 1.22 0.15 -7.59
CA SER A 90 2.19 -0.09 -6.51
C SER A 90 3.65 0.22 -6.90
N GLN A 91 3.88 1.19 -7.78
CA GLN A 91 5.22 1.55 -8.26
C GLN A 91 6.21 1.92 -7.15
N ARG A 92 5.73 2.26 -5.94
CA ARG A 92 6.58 2.55 -4.78
C ARG A 92 6.92 1.32 -3.93
N LEU A 93 6.24 0.19 -4.13
CA LEU A 93 6.48 -1.10 -3.47
C LEU A 93 6.27 -2.22 -4.50
N LEU A 94 7.34 -2.57 -5.21
CA LEU A 94 7.30 -3.43 -6.39
C LEU A 94 6.75 -4.84 -6.11
N SER A 95 7.09 -5.43 -4.97
CA SER A 95 6.62 -6.78 -4.59
C SER A 95 5.10 -6.87 -4.45
N ALA A 96 4.42 -5.73 -4.25
CA ALA A 96 2.97 -5.62 -4.18
C ALA A 96 2.29 -5.32 -5.54
N SER A 97 3.04 -5.10 -6.63
CA SER A 97 2.49 -4.70 -7.94
C SER A 97 1.72 -5.80 -8.66
N ALA A 98 2.07 -7.06 -8.45
CA ALA A 98 1.44 -8.17 -9.16
C ALA A 98 0.12 -8.61 -8.52
N LEU A 99 0.14 -8.90 -7.21
CA LEU A 99 -0.99 -9.47 -6.46
C LEU A 99 -1.82 -8.43 -5.72
N GLY A 100 -1.38 -7.17 -5.69
CA GLY A 100 -2.06 -6.04 -5.06
C GLY A 100 -1.64 -5.79 -3.62
N LYS A 101 -1.61 -4.51 -3.22
CA LYS A 101 -1.20 -4.08 -1.87
C LYS A 101 -2.03 -4.66 -0.75
N ILE A 102 -3.35 -4.80 -0.96
CA ILE A 102 -4.23 -5.35 0.06
C ILE A 102 -3.93 -6.82 0.37
N PHE A 103 -3.19 -7.50 -0.51
CA PHE A 103 -2.73 -8.88 -0.34
C PHE A 103 -1.22 -8.96 0.00
N THR A 104 -0.59 -7.83 0.37
CA THR A 104 0.77 -7.84 0.94
C THR A 104 0.75 -8.63 2.23
N THR A 105 1.72 -9.53 2.39
CA THR A 105 1.80 -10.44 3.54
C THR A 105 2.54 -9.78 4.69
N LEU A 106 2.10 -10.03 5.92
CA LEU A 106 2.69 -9.49 7.13
C LEU A 106 3.28 -10.64 7.95
N PRO A 107 4.37 -10.45 8.71
CA PRO A 107 4.96 -11.48 9.56
C PRO A 107 4.12 -11.70 10.84
N LEU A 108 2.84 -12.05 10.66
CA LEU A 108 1.82 -12.15 11.69
C LEU A 108 0.83 -13.28 11.34
N GLY A 109 0.34 -14.00 12.35
CA GLY A 109 -0.72 -15.01 12.19
C GLY A 109 -0.22 -16.40 11.77
N ASN A 110 -1.14 -17.37 11.83
CA ASN A 110 -0.95 -18.73 11.31
C ASN A 110 -2.33 -19.31 10.86
N PRO A 111 -2.62 -19.44 9.56
CA PRO A 111 -1.75 -19.09 8.42
C PRO A 111 -1.39 -17.60 8.42
N VAL A 112 -0.30 -17.26 7.74
CA VAL A 112 0.23 -15.89 7.74
C VAL A 112 -0.80 -14.91 7.15
N TYR A 113 -1.04 -13.81 7.85
CA TYR A 113 -2.00 -12.78 7.48
C TYR A 113 -1.49 -11.92 6.34
N GLN A 114 -2.42 -11.47 5.51
CA GLN A 114 -2.22 -10.38 4.57
C GLN A 114 -2.90 -9.11 5.11
N MET A 115 -2.65 -7.97 4.46
CA MET A 115 -3.22 -6.70 4.88
C MET A 115 -4.76 -6.72 4.94
N LEU A 116 -5.41 -7.50 4.08
CA LEU A 116 -6.86 -7.71 4.12
C LEU A 116 -7.33 -8.25 5.48
N GLU A 117 -6.72 -9.34 5.98
CA GLU A 117 -7.11 -9.91 7.28
C GLU A 117 -6.83 -8.93 8.40
N LEU A 118 -5.68 -8.22 8.35
CA LEU A 118 -5.35 -7.23 9.36
C LEU A 118 -6.38 -6.09 9.37
N LYS A 119 -6.78 -5.56 8.22
CA LYS A 119 -7.81 -4.51 8.10
C LYS A 119 -9.15 -4.95 8.67
N LEU A 120 -9.57 -6.17 8.34
CA LEU A 120 -10.81 -6.74 8.88
C LEU A 120 -10.75 -6.94 10.40
N ALA A 121 -9.59 -7.36 10.92
CA ALA A 121 -9.39 -7.52 12.37
C ALA A 121 -9.34 -6.17 13.10
N MET A 122 -8.65 -5.16 12.56
CA MET A 122 -8.56 -3.81 13.15
C MET A 122 -9.92 -3.12 13.25
N TYR A 123 -10.85 -3.44 12.34
CA TYR A 123 -12.15 -2.79 12.25
C TYR A 123 -13.31 -3.71 12.64
N ILE A 124 -13.03 -4.78 13.40
CA ILE A 124 -14.02 -5.80 13.75
C ILE A 124 -15.18 -5.23 14.59
N ASP A 125 -14.91 -4.26 15.47
CA ASP A 125 -15.89 -3.71 16.40
C ASP A 125 -16.66 -2.49 15.84
N PHE A 126 -16.29 -1.99 14.67
CA PHE A 126 -16.93 -0.79 14.12
C PHE A 126 -18.39 -0.99 13.72
N PRO A 127 -18.79 -2.09 13.05
CA PRO A 127 -20.18 -2.31 12.64
C PRO A 127 -21.19 -2.24 13.79
N THR A 128 -20.84 -2.71 15.00
CA THR A 128 -21.75 -2.69 16.16
C THR A 128 -22.00 -1.29 16.71
N HIS A 129 -21.14 -0.32 16.38
CA HIS A 129 -21.21 1.08 16.80
C HIS A 129 -21.35 2.05 15.61
N MET A 130 -21.76 1.54 14.45
CA MET A 130 -21.86 2.29 13.20
C MET A 130 -23.30 2.31 12.69
N LYS A 131 -23.79 3.50 12.30
CA LYS A 131 -25.04 3.62 11.54
C LYS A 131 -24.81 3.19 10.07
N PRO A 132 -25.87 2.85 9.33
CA PRO A 132 -25.75 2.54 7.91
C PRO A 132 -24.99 3.62 7.13
N GLY A 133 -23.99 3.20 6.37
CA GLY A 133 -23.03 4.08 5.72
C GLY A 133 -21.76 3.34 5.30
N VAL A 134 -20.73 4.09 4.94
CA VAL A 134 -19.50 3.54 4.37
C VAL A 134 -18.29 4.05 5.14
N LEU A 135 -17.47 3.12 5.64
CA LEU A 135 -16.13 3.38 6.13
C LEU A 135 -15.13 3.18 5.00
N VAL A 136 -14.30 4.19 4.75
CA VAL A 136 -13.26 4.20 3.72
C VAL A 136 -11.89 4.09 4.37
N SER A 137 -11.08 3.14 3.90
CA SER A 137 -9.69 2.93 4.31
C SER A 137 -8.84 2.53 3.11
N CYS A 138 -7.51 2.64 3.23
CA CYS A 138 -6.59 2.19 2.20
C CYS A 138 -5.90 0.86 2.56
N ALA A 139 -5.12 0.34 1.61
CA ALA A 139 -4.53 -0.98 1.67
C ALA A 139 -3.08 -0.99 2.18
N ASP A 140 -2.53 0.15 2.61
CA ASP A 140 -1.12 0.28 2.95
C ASP A 140 -0.83 1.07 4.23
N ASP A 141 -1.81 1.19 5.12
CA ASP A 141 -1.64 1.74 6.46
C ASP A 141 -2.15 0.78 7.57
N ILE A 142 -1.65 1.01 8.78
CA ILE A 142 -2.04 0.30 10.00
C ILE A 142 -2.33 1.36 11.07
N GLU A 143 -3.57 1.39 11.54
CA GLU A 143 -4.03 2.26 12.61
C GLU A 143 -4.09 1.48 13.92
N LEU A 144 -3.14 1.75 14.82
CA LEU A 144 -3.17 1.19 16.17
C LEU A 144 -3.62 2.27 17.15
N TYR A 145 -4.54 1.92 18.04
CA TYR A 145 -5.05 2.83 19.04
C TYR A 145 -5.37 2.07 20.32
N SER A 146 -5.30 2.78 21.43
CA SER A 146 -5.75 2.30 22.74
C SER A 146 -6.87 3.22 23.22
N LEU A 147 -7.93 2.61 23.74
CA LEU A 147 -9.07 3.27 24.33
C LEU A 147 -9.24 2.78 25.77
N GLY A 148 -9.86 3.59 26.63
CA GLY A 148 -10.23 3.14 27.96
C GLY A 148 -11.28 2.04 27.90
N ASP A 149 -11.37 1.20 28.94
CA ASP A 149 -12.27 0.02 29.01
C ASP A 149 -13.74 0.31 28.69
N THR A 150 -14.18 1.57 28.80
CA THR A 150 -15.57 2.01 28.54
C THR A 150 -15.73 2.86 27.28
N GLU A 151 -14.64 3.19 26.59
CA GLU A 151 -14.65 4.04 25.40
C GLU A 151 -14.74 3.18 24.13
N VAL A 152 -15.61 3.60 23.20
CA VAL A 152 -15.80 2.95 21.91
C VAL A 152 -15.90 4.00 20.81
N ILE A 153 -15.38 3.67 19.62
CA ILE A 153 -15.52 4.52 18.45
C ILE A 153 -16.92 4.31 17.87
N CYS A 154 -17.75 5.35 17.96
CA CYS A 154 -19.06 5.44 17.33
C CYS A 154 -19.01 6.18 15.99
N PHE A 155 -19.68 5.63 14.99
CA PHE A 155 -19.95 6.24 13.69
C PHE A 155 -21.45 6.53 13.55
N ASP A 156 -21.97 7.41 14.40
CA ASP A 156 -23.40 7.71 14.53
C ASP A 156 -23.78 9.16 14.19
N ARG A 157 -22.77 9.98 13.84
CA ARG A 157 -22.90 11.41 13.52
C ARG A 157 -23.22 11.62 12.04
N PRO A 158 -23.99 12.68 11.71
CA PRO A 158 -24.32 12.98 10.33
C PRO A 158 -23.10 13.51 9.56
N GLY A 159 -23.10 13.31 8.24
CA GLY A 159 -22.02 13.75 7.37
C GLY A 159 -20.83 12.79 7.39
N PHE A 160 -19.63 13.34 7.53
CA PHE A 160 -18.39 12.58 7.63
C PHE A 160 -17.91 12.47 9.08
N THR A 161 -17.28 11.34 9.43
CA THR A 161 -16.54 11.16 10.68
C THR A 161 -15.19 10.53 10.38
N ALA A 162 -14.10 11.27 10.60
CA ALA A 162 -12.74 10.79 10.36
C ALA A 162 -12.04 10.39 11.66
N LEU A 163 -11.13 9.42 11.59
CA LEU A 163 -10.19 9.16 12.68
C LEU A 163 -9.01 10.13 12.56
N ALA A 164 -8.55 10.63 13.71
CA ALA A 164 -7.45 11.58 13.78
C ALA A 164 -6.37 11.13 14.75
N HIS A 165 -5.12 11.20 14.28
CA HIS A 165 -3.93 10.73 14.98
C HIS A 165 -2.98 11.89 15.29
N PRO A 166 -2.44 11.99 16.52
CA PRO A 166 -1.40 12.96 16.82
C PRO A 166 -0.12 12.60 16.06
N SER A 167 0.36 13.54 15.24
CA SER A 167 1.48 13.34 14.33
C SER A 167 2.45 14.51 14.39
N SER A 168 3.72 14.24 14.05
CA SER A 168 4.72 15.29 13.89
C SER A 168 4.34 16.24 12.76
N LEU A 169 4.89 17.45 12.78
CA LEU A 169 4.68 18.41 11.69
C LEU A 169 5.20 17.90 10.35
N SER A 170 6.27 17.08 10.37
CA SER A 170 6.81 16.45 9.16
C SER A 170 5.82 15.47 8.53
N ILE A 171 5.19 14.60 9.32
CA ILE A 171 4.13 13.68 8.86
C ILE A 171 2.94 14.48 8.32
N GLY A 172 2.57 15.59 8.98
CA GLY A 172 1.53 16.48 8.51
C GLY A 172 1.76 17.01 7.09
N THR A 173 3.01 17.12 6.62
CA THR A 173 3.28 17.61 5.25
C THR A 173 2.95 16.60 4.16
N THR A 174 2.82 15.32 4.52
CA THR A 174 2.55 14.22 3.59
C THR A 174 1.14 13.66 3.72
N HIS A 175 0.39 14.10 4.73
CA HIS A 175 -0.98 13.66 5.05
C HIS A 175 -1.96 14.82 5.10
N GLY A 176 -3.25 14.52 5.23
CA GLY A 176 -4.27 15.49 5.60
C GLY A 176 -4.14 15.94 7.04
N VAL A 177 -4.47 17.20 7.32
CA VAL A 177 -4.41 17.80 8.65
C VAL A 177 -5.76 18.43 8.99
N PHE A 178 -6.29 18.10 10.17
CA PHE A 178 -7.53 18.67 10.68
C PHE A 178 -7.29 19.99 11.41
N VAL A 179 -8.06 21.02 11.06
CA VAL A 179 -8.17 22.27 11.82
C VAL A 179 -9.40 22.16 12.72
N LEU A 180 -9.16 21.95 14.01
CA LEU A 180 -10.19 21.69 15.01
C LEU A 180 -10.74 22.98 15.63
N GLU A 181 -11.98 22.91 16.11
CA GLU A 181 -12.60 24.00 16.87
C GLU A 181 -11.77 24.37 18.11
N HIS A 182 -11.54 25.67 18.31
CA HIS A 182 -10.81 26.19 19.45
C HIS A 182 -11.72 26.16 20.69
N GLY A 183 -11.55 25.13 21.52
CA GLY A 183 -12.20 25.02 22.84
C GLY A 183 -11.16 25.09 23.97
N GLN A 184 -11.63 25.36 25.20
CA GLN A 184 -10.81 25.10 26.38
C GLN A 184 -10.50 23.60 26.39
N MET A 185 -9.26 23.21 26.09
CA MET A 185 -8.83 21.83 26.31
C MET A 185 -9.02 21.55 27.80
N GLU A 186 -9.83 20.53 28.10
CA GLU A 186 -9.99 20.06 29.47
C GLU A 186 -8.60 19.76 30.06
N ALA A 187 -8.44 20.00 31.38
CA ALA A 187 -7.16 19.77 32.05
C ALA A 187 -6.69 18.30 31.97
N VAL A 188 -7.62 17.38 31.67
CA VAL A 188 -7.37 15.95 31.44
C VAL A 188 -7.72 15.62 30.00
N GLN A 189 -6.76 15.11 29.26
CA GLN A 189 -6.96 14.63 27.89
C GLN A 189 -7.51 13.21 27.92
N LYS A 190 -8.70 13.00 27.34
CA LYS A 190 -9.31 11.66 27.15
C LYS A 190 -8.57 10.90 26.06
N GLU A 191 -8.65 9.57 26.03
CA GLU A 191 -8.02 8.81 24.95
C GLU A 191 -8.80 8.98 23.64
N LEU A 192 -10.14 9.04 23.74
CA LEU A 192 -11.04 9.39 22.64
C LEU A 192 -11.79 10.70 22.92
N GLU A 193 -11.68 11.65 21.99
CA GLU A 193 -12.47 12.87 22.02
C GLU A 193 -13.08 13.13 20.64
N TYR A 194 -14.33 13.58 20.60
CA TYR A 194 -14.96 13.95 19.35
C TYR A 194 -15.09 15.46 19.20
N LYS A 195 -14.62 16.00 18.08
CA LYS A 195 -14.75 17.42 17.74
C LYS A 195 -15.31 17.64 16.34
N ALA A 196 -15.89 18.82 16.15
CA ALA A 196 -16.14 19.33 14.81
C ALA A 196 -14.82 19.83 14.20
N CYS A 197 -14.62 19.54 12.92
CA CYS A 197 -13.52 20.08 12.15
C CYS A 197 -13.98 21.34 11.42
N TYR A 198 -13.27 22.46 11.61
CA TYR A 198 -13.52 23.69 10.87
C TYR A 198 -13.07 23.61 9.42
N ARG A 199 -11.92 22.98 9.19
CA ARG A 199 -11.31 22.88 7.87
C ARG A 199 -10.34 21.72 7.80
N PHE A 200 -10.31 21.03 6.66
CA PHE A 200 -9.29 20.04 6.34
C PHE A 200 -8.23 20.63 5.40
N LEU A 201 -6.96 20.34 5.65
CA LEU A 201 -5.84 20.76 4.83
C LEU A 201 -5.19 19.51 4.22
N HIS A 202 -5.13 19.39 2.90
CA HIS A 202 -4.51 18.22 2.27
C HIS A 202 -3.03 18.46 1.95
N LYS A 203 -2.14 17.71 2.61
CA LYS A 203 -0.67 17.79 2.45
C LYS A 203 -0.12 19.23 2.55
N PRO A 204 -0.47 19.98 3.62
CA PRO A 204 -0.07 21.37 3.75
C PRO A 204 1.43 21.53 4.05
N SER A 205 1.98 22.71 3.76
CA SER A 205 3.27 23.09 4.35
C SER A 205 3.12 23.37 5.86
N VAL A 206 4.22 23.26 6.61
CA VAL A 206 4.23 23.62 8.04
C VAL A 206 3.75 25.06 8.27
N GLU A 207 4.13 26.00 7.40
CA GLU A 207 3.65 27.38 7.43
C GLU A 207 2.12 27.48 7.27
N THR A 208 1.56 26.66 6.39
CA THR A 208 0.10 26.60 6.18
C THR A 208 -0.61 26.06 7.42
N MET A 209 -0.06 25.01 8.06
CA MET A 209 -0.59 24.48 9.33
C MET A 209 -0.59 25.54 10.42
N GLN A 210 0.48 26.33 10.54
CA GLN A 210 0.61 27.40 11.52
C GLN A 210 -0.42 28.51 11.27
N LYS A 211 -0.51 29.00 10.02
CA LYS A 211 -1.46 30.06 9.63
C LYS A 211 -2.92 29.66 9.82
N ALA A 212 -3.22 28.37 9.60
CA ALA A 212 -4.55 27.83 9.78
C ALA A 212 -4.89 27.50 11.25
N GLY A 213 -3.93 27.62 12.17
CA GLY A 213 -4.13 27.28 13.59
C GLY A 213 -4.28 25.78 13.86
N ALA A 214 -3.69 24.92 13.02
CA ALA A 214 -3.76 23.47 13.17
C ALA A 214 -2.79 22.91 14.23
N ILE A 215 -1.73 23.65 14.55
CA ILE A 215 -0.65 23.19 15.43
C ILE A 215 -1.10 23.22 16.90
N CYS A 216 -1.11 22.04 17.51
CA CYS A 216 -1.39 21.82 18.94
C CYS A 216 -0.10 21.89 19.77
N LYS A 217 -0.20 22.39 21.01
CA LYS A 217 0.97 22.52 21.91
C LYS A 217 1.35 21.17 22.53
N ALA A 218 2.66 20.90 22.63
CA ALA A 218 3.22 19.64 23.14
C ALA A 218 2.92 19.34 24.62
N SER A 219 2.42 20.31 25.41
CA SER A 219 1.96 20.07 26.78
C SER A 219 0.73 19.16 26.90
N HIS A 220 0.12 18.80 25.76
CA HIS A 220 -1.11 18.02 25.65
C HIS A 220 -0.89 16.68 24.93
N CYS A 221 0.22 15.97 25.16
CA CYS A 221 0.39 14.58 24.68
C CYS A 221 1.32 13.76 25.59
N VAL A 222 0.95 12.50 25.82
CA VAL A 222 1.86 11.47 26.36
C VAL A 222 2.77 11.02 25.22
N ARG A 223 4.08 11.13 25.44
CA ARG A 223 5.13 11.05 24.42
C ARG A 223 5.19 9.68 23.74
N SER A 224 5.21 9.68 22.41
CA SER A 224 5.58 8.53 21.57
C SER A 224 6.78 8.89 20.68
N GLY A 225 7.98 8.44 21.06
CA GLY A 225 9.16 8.38 20.15
C GLY A 225 10.01 9.65 20.10
N GLY A 226 11.34 9.49 20.20
CA GLY A 226 12.30 10.57 20.49
C GLY A 226 12.87 11.30 19.28
N GLY A 227 13.29 12.56 19.52
CA GLY A 227 14.14 13.35 18.63
C GLY A 227 13.78 14.84 18.57
N THR A 228 14.48 15.66 19.35
CA THR A 228 14.61 17.15 19.32
C THR A 228 13.34 18.02 19.39
N GLU A 229 13.27 18.86 20.42
CA GLU A 229 12.52 20.14 20.55
C GLU A 229 11.33 20.37 19.59
N ASP A 230 10.27 19.57 19.67
CA ASP A 230 9.08 19.78 18.83
C ASP A 230 8.24 20.97 19.30
N VAL A 231 8.01 21.90 18.37
CA VAL A 231 7.25 23.16 18.50
C VAL A 231 5.73 22.92 18.63
N GLY A 232 5.27 21.67 18.49
CA GLY A 232 3.89 21.24 18.56
C GLY A 232 3.63 19.99 17.73
N PHE A 233 2.38 19.54 17.67
CA PHE A 233 1.93 18.41 16.85
C PHE A 233 0.65 18.78 16.07
N VAL A 234 0.25 17.95 15.11
CA VAL A 234 -1.00 18.11 14.36
C VAL A 234 -1.82 16.83 14.39
N TYR A 235 -3.12 16.92 14.14
CA TYR A 235 -3.98 15.75 13.95
C TYR A 235 -4.08 15.41 12.47
N THR A 236 -3.62 14.21 12.09
CA THR A 236 -3.64 13.73 10.70
C THR A 236 -4.71 12.68 10.46
N ASP A 237 -5.16 12.57 9.21
CA ASP A 237 -6.13 11.58 8.75
C ASP A 237 -5.54 10.19 8.54
N SER A 238 -6.42 9.19 8.55
CA SER A 238 -6.16 7.80 8.16
C SER A 238 -7.37 7.25 7.40
N ILE A 239 -8.49 7.10 8.11
CA ILE A 239 -9.76 6.57 7.61
C ILE A 239 -10.90 7.53 7.90
N TYR A 240 -11.99 7.41 7.13
CA TYR A 240 -13.20 8.15 7.40
C TYR A 240 -14.46 7.38 7.04
N TYR A 241 -15.51 7.63 7.80
CA TYR A 241 -16.87 7.19 7.56
C TYR A 241 -17.68 8.32 6.94
N PHE A 242 -18.65 7.98 6.09
CA PHE A 242 -19.76 8.86 5.76
C PHE A 242 -21.10 8.13 5.84
N ASP A 243 -22.10 8.84 6.33
CA ASP A 243 -23.45 8.27 6.51
C ASP A 243 -24.16 8.00 5.18
N ARG A 244 -25.24 7.21 5.26
CA ARG A 244 -26.06 6.87 4.10
C ARG A 244 -26.57 8.09 3.33
N GLN A 245 -26.94 9.17 4.01
CA GLN A 245 -27.44 10.38 3.35
C GLN A 245 -26.35 11.07 2.52
N THR A 246 -25.13 11.10 3.04
CA THR A 246 -23.94 11.60 2.37
C THR A 246 -23.55 10.71 1.20
N ALA A 247 -23.67 9.39 1.34
CA ALA A 247 -23.51 8.46 0.21
C ALA A 247 -24.46 8.79 -0.95
N LYS A 248 -25.74 9.12 -0.66
CA LYS A 248 -26.72 9.59 -1.67
C LYS A 248 -26.27 10.91 -2.33
N GLN A 249 -25.67 11.83 -1.59
CA GLN A 249 -25.11 13.07 -2.16
C GLN A 249 -23.93 12.80 -3.11
N LEU A 250 -23.03 11.88 -2.74
CA LEU A 250 -21.92 11.46 -3.60
C LEU A 250 -22.41 10.81 -4.91
N LEU A 251 -23.50 10.04 -4.86
CA LEU A 251 -24.14 9.49 -6.06
C LEU A 251 -24.73 10.58 -6.97
N VAL A 252 -25.36 11.61 -6.38
CA VAL A 252 -25.82 12.78 -7.14
C VAL A 252 -24.65 13.49 -7.82
N ILE A 253 -23.53 13.67 -7.11
CA ILE A 253 -22.29 14.24 -7.67
C ILE A 253 -21.82 13.42 -8.88
N LEU A 254 -21.79 12.09 -8.78
CA LEU A 254 -21.43 11.23 -9.90
C LEU A 254 -22.37 11.44 -11.10
N GLY A 255 -23.69 11.53 -10.86
CA GLY A 255 -24.67 11.82 -11.91
C GLY A 255 -24.44 13.17 -12.59
N GLU A 256 -24.02 14.19 -11.86
CA GLU A 256 -23.68 15.52 -12.40
C GLU A 256 -22.35 15.55 -13.14
N ILE A 257 -21.38 14.74 -12.71
CA ILE A 257 -20.09 14.59 -13.41
C ILE A 257 -20.30 13.83 -14.71
N GLY A 258 -21.10 12.77 -14.70
CA GLY A 258 -21.25 11.82 -15.81
C GLY A 258 -20.02 10.91 -15.90
N THR A 259 -19.37 10.88 -17.05
CA THR A 259 -18.18 10.04 -17.25
C THR A 259 -16.99 10.57 -16.46
N LEU A 260 -16.40 9.72 -15.61
CA LEU A 260 -15.18 10.04 -14.87
C LEU A 260 -13.97 10.14 -15.82
N GLY A 261 -13.55 11.37 -16.11
CA GLY A 261 -12.46 11.69 -17.05
C GLY A 261 -11.16 12.18 -16.42
N CYS A 262 -11.09 12.28 -15.10
CA CYS A 262 -9.95 12.84 -14.36
C CYS A 262 -9.80 12.22 -12.96
N GLU A 263 -8.61 12.38 -12.40
CA GLU A 263 -8.25 11.86 -11.07
C GLU A 263 -8.91 12.69 -9.96
N ILE A 264 -9.76 12.05 -9.15
CA ILE A 264 -10.39 12.60 -7.95
C ILE A 264 -9.71 11.95 -6.74
N ASP A 265 -9.23 12.77 -5.80
CA ASP A 265 -8.63 12.31 -4.54
C ASP A 265 -9.69 12.27 -3.44
N ALA A 266 -9.93 11.10 -2.85
CA ALA A 266 -11.00 10.93 -1.86
C ALA A 266 -10.80 11.81 -0.61
N TYR A 267 -9.57 12.14 -0.25
CA TYR A 267 -9.26 12.99 0.91
C TYR A 267 -9.11 14.44 0.45
N GLY A 268 -8.34 14.66 -0.61
CA GLY A 268 -8.06 15.97 -1.17
C GLY A 268 -9.29 16.66 -1.77
N ASP A 269 -10.27 15.93 -2.28
CA ASP A 269 -11.44 16.52 -2.94
C ASP A 269 -12.72 16.39 -2.10
N PHE A 270 -12.92 15.29 -1.36
CA PHE A 270 -14.08 15.19 -0.48
C PHE A 270 -13.85 15.96 0.83
N LEU A 271 -12.82 15.62 1.61
CA LEU A 271 -12.66 16.20 2.95
C LEU A 271 -12.36 17.71 2.93
N GLN A 272 -11.62 18.22 1.93
CA GLN A 272 -11.38 19.67 1.78
C GLN A 272 -12.65 20.47 1.47
N ALA A 273 -13.72 19.83 0.96
CA ALA A 273 -15.00 20.47 0.73
C ALA A 273 -15.87 20.61 1.99
N LEU A 274 -15.44 20.03 3.11
CA LEU A 274 -16.23 19.91 4.33
C LEU A 274 -15.79 20.87 5.43
N GLY A 275 -16.72 21.15 6.34
CA GLY A 275 -16.51 22.04 7.48
C GLY A 275 -16.88 23.50 7.19
N PRO A 276 -17.19 24.27 8.24
CA PRO A 276 -17.68 25.65 8.11
C PRO A 276 -16.69 26.64 7.50
N GLN A 277 -15.39 26.31 7.49
CA GLN A 277 -14.34 27.12 6.87
C GLN A 277 -13.75 26.46 5.61
N ALA A 278 -14.49 25.54 4.99
CA ALA A 278 -14.12 25.00 3.68
C ALA A 278 -14.18 26.10 2.62
N THR A 279 -13.20 26.09 1.71
CA THR A 279 -13.08 27.12 0.68
C THR A 279 -12.73 26.50 -0.68
N PRO A 280 -13.21 27.07 -1.80
CA PRO A 280 -13.09 26.44 -3.12
C PRO A 280 -11.69 26.59 -3.75
N GLU A 281 -10.71 27.24 -3.12
CA GLU A 281 -9.40 27.52 -3.72
C GLU A 281 -8.63 26.25 -4.05
N TYR A 282 -8.81 25.18 -3.27
CA TYR A 282 -8.15 23.90 -3.54
C TYR A 282 -8.55 23.31 -4.90
N THR A 283 -9.73 23.67 -5.44
CA THR A 283 -10.24 23.12 -6.71
C THR A 283 -9.30 23.40 -7.89
N LYS A 284 -8.45 24.43 -7.77
CA LYS A 284 -7.44 24.83 -8.76
C LYS A 284 -6.05 24.22 -8.51
N ASN A 285 -5.84 23.54 -7.38
CA ASN A 285 -4.55 22.96 -7.02
C ASN A 285 -4.33 21.62 -7.75
N THR A 286 -3.49 21.61 -8.77
CA THR A 286 -3.19 20.40 -9.57
C THR A 286 -2.06 19.54 -9.03
N ALA A 287 -1.40 19.92 -7.94
CA ALA A 287 -0.22 19.21 -7.42
C ALA A 287 -0.48 17.75 -7.01
N ASN A 288 -1.74 17.42 -6.68
CA ASN A 288 -2.13 16.10 -6.17
C ASN A 288 -2.55 15.11 -7.27
N VAL A 289 -2.56 15.49 -8.55
CA VAL A 289 -2.95 14.59 -9.66
C VAL A 289 -1.76 14.20 -10.53
N SER A 290 -1.82 12.99 -11.09
CA SER A 290 -0.79 12.47 -11.99
C SER A 290 -0.84 13.08 -13.40
N GLN A 291 -2.02 13.54 -13.83
CA GLN A 291 -2.22 14.22 -15.11
C GLN A 291 -3.22 15.36 -14.97
N GLU A 292 -2.79 16.57 -15.33
CA GLU A 292 -3.69 17.71 -15.44
C GLU A 292 -4.64 17.51 -16.63
N LYS A 293 -5.95 17.49 -16.34
CA LYS A 293 -7.02 17.41 -17.34
C LYS A 293 -7.84 18.69 -17.29
N GLN A 294 -8.30 19.14 -18.46
CA GLN A 294 -9.11 20.36 -18.59
C GLN A 294 -10.39 20.33 -17.73
N GLN A 295 -10.92 19.15 -17.43
CA GLN A 295 -12.16 18.98 -16.66
C GLN A 295 -11.95 18.95 -15.14
N LEU A 296 -10.71 18.80 -14.64
CA LEU A 296 -10.43 18.55 -13.22
C LEU A 296 -11.00 19.65 -12.31
N VAL A 297 -10.75 20.92 -12.65
CA VAL A 297 -11.23 22.06 -11.86
C VAL A 297 -12.76 22.09 -11.81
N ALA A 298 -13.42 21.82 -12.94
CA ALA A 298 -14.87 21.81 -13.02
C ALA A 298 -15.49 20.66 -12.18
N VAL A 299 -14.87 19.48 -12.21
CA VAL A 299 -15.28 18.33 -11.39
C VAL A 299 -15.14 18.65 -9.90
N ARG A 300 -13.99 19.21 -9.49
CA ARG A 300 -13.76 19.60 -8.09
C ARG A 300 -14.70 20.71 -7.62
N GLN A 301 -15.04 21.66 -8.48
CA GLN A 301 -16.04 22.68 -8.18
C GLN A 301 -17.43 22.07 -7.95
N LYS A 302 -17.85 21.08 -8.76
CA LYS A 302 -19.10 20.34 -8.53
C LYS A 302 -19.08 19.61 -7.19
N ILE A 303 -17.99 18.90 -6.89
CA ILE A 303 -17.79 18.21 -5.60
C ILE A 303 -17.92 19.23 -4.45
N PHE A 304 -17.18 20.34 -4.51
CA PHE A 304 -17.23 21.38 -3.50
C PHE A 304 -18.64 21.94 -3.31
N SER A 305 -19.32 22.36 -4.39
CA SER A 305 -20.65 22.94 -4.31
C SER A 305 -21.70 22.00 -3.71
N ARG A 306 -21.53 20.68 -3.87
CA ARG A 306 -22.46 19.68 -3.33
C ARG A 306 -22.14 19.26 -1.90
N LEU A 307 -20.86 19.20 -1.53
CA LEU A 307 -20.44 18.79 -0.20
C LEU A 307 -20.36 19.95 0.79
N GLN A 308 -20.22 21.19 0.33
CA GLN A 308 -20.14 22.37 1.20
C GLN A 308 -21.35 22.44 2.16
N GLY A 309 -21.06 22.62 3.45
CA GLY A 309 -22.06 22.63 4.51
C GLY A 309 -22.33 21.26 5.13
N THR A 310 -21.78 20.18 4.56
CA THR A 310 -21.80 18.85 5.19
C THR A 310 -20.85 18.84 6.39
N PRO A 311 -21.27 18.34 7.57
CA PRO A 311 -20.41 18.25 8.74
C PRO A 311 -19.21 17.33 8.52
N LEU A 312 -18.05 17.75 9.02
CA LEU A 312 -16.88 16.90 9.22
C LEU A 312 -16.62 16.77 10.71
N ASN A 313 -16.89 15.58 11.23
CA ASN A 313 -16.60 15.19 12.61
C ASN A 313 -15.25 14.49 12.65
N VAL A 314 -14.56 14.62 13.79
CA VAL A 314 -13.26 14.00 14.01
C VAL A 314 -13.30 13.25 15.32
N ALA A 315 -13.01 11.95 15.28
CA ALA A 315 -12.71 11.10 16.43
C ALA A 315 -11.20 11.16 16.67
N MET A 316 -10.80 12.00 17.63
CA MET A 316 -9.41 12.20 18.02
C MET A 316 -8.96 11.03 18.88
N LEU A 317 -8.00 10.27 18.38
CA LEU A 317 -7.40 9.13 19.07
C LEU A 317 -6.07 9.59 19.65
N ASN A 318 -6.13 10.16 20.85
CA ASN A 318 -4.98 10.80 21.49
C ASN A 318 -3.86 9.82 21.87
N ASN A 319 -4.21 8.53 22.00
CA ASN A 319 -3.27 7.44 22.17
C ASN A 319 -3.33 6.49 20.96
N SER A 320 -2.87 6.98 19.81
CA SER A 320 -2.81 6.19 18.59
C SER A 320 -1.48 6.33 17.87
N LYS A 321 -1.22 5.36 17.00
CA LYS A 321 -0.07 5.24 16.12
C LYS A 321 -0.58 4.96 14.71
N PHE A 322 0.04 5.63 13.76
CA PHE A 322 -0.24 5.45 12.34
C PHE A 322 1.04 5.00 11.64
N TYR A 323 0.98 3.85 10.99
CA TYR A 323 2.09 3.28 10.24
C TYR A 323 1.70 3.17 8.77
N HIS A 324 2.52 3.67 7.87
CA HIS A 324 2.30 3.57 6.43
C HIS A 324 3.37 2.66 5.84
N LEU A 325 2.96 1.61 5.11
CA LEU A 325 3.81 0.59 4.49
C LEU A 325 3.74 0.68 2.95
N GLY A 326 3.40 1.85 2.41
CA GLY A 326 3.11 2.04 0.98
C GLY A 326 4.33 2.22 0.07
N THR A 327 5.53 2.29 0.64
CA THR A 327 6.82 2.38 -0.09
C THR A 327 7.81 1.30 0.35
N THR A 328 8.80 0.99 -0.50
CA THR A 328 9.89 0.05 -0.21
C THR A 328 10.60 0.39 1.11
N GLN A 329 10.93 1.66 1.32
CA GLN A 329 11.69 2.10 2.50
C GLN A 329 10.88 1.92 3.79
N GLU A 330 9.61 2.27 3.76
CA GLU A 330 8.71 2.07 4.89
C GLU A 330 8.47 0.58 5.16
N TYR A 331 8.27 -0.23 4.12
CA TYR A 331 8.10 -1.68 4.25
C TYR A 331 9.32 -2.35 4.90
N LEU A 332 10.54 -2.00 4.44
CA LEU A 332 11.79 -2.44 5.07
C LEU A 332 11.86 -1.98 6.52
N HIS A 333 11.69 -0.68 6.78
CA HIS A 333 11.80 -0.11 8.12
C HIS A 333 10.83 -0.77 9.11
N HIS A 334 9.54 -0.82 8.78
CA HIS A 334 8.51 -1.31 9.69
C HIS A 334 8.61 -2.82 9.96
N LEU A 335 9.04 -3.62 8.99
CA LEU A 335 9.15 -5.07 9.18
C LEU A 335 10.50 -5.52 9.74
N THR A 336 11.54 -4.69 9.71
CA THR A 336 12.91 -5.10 10.10
C THR A 336 13.51 -4.27 11.23
N ALA A 337 13.14 -3.00 11.38
CA ALA A 337 13.78 -2.05 12.32
C ALA A 337 12.81 -1.49 13.38
N ASP A 338 11.52 -1.41 13.10
CA ASP A 338 10.54 -0.81 14.01
C ASP A 338 10.17 -1.75 15.16
N SER A 339 10.90 -1.62 16.27
CA SER A 339 10.64 -2.39 17.49
C SER A 339 9.30 -2.05 18.13
N THR A 340 8.77 -0.84 17.92
CA THR A 340 7.49 -0.42 18.50
C THR A 340 6.35 -1.16 17.81
N LEU A 341 6.28 -1.11 16.48
CA LEU A 341 5.28 -1.84 15.71
C LEU A 341 5.36 -3.35 15.98
N ARG A 342 6.59 -3.88 16.02
CA ARG A 342 6.83 -5.29 16.31
C ARG A 342 6.23 -5.72 17.64
N ASN A 343 6.49 -4.96 18.70
CA ASN A 343 5.97 -5.25 20.03
C ASN A 343 4.44 -5.10 20.12
N GLN A 344 3.88 -4.09 19.43
CA GLN A 344 2.44 -3.82 19.46
C GLN A 344 1.62 -4.87 18.72
N LEU A 345 2.09 -5.36 17.57
CA LEU A 345 1.40 -6.38 16.79
C LEU A 345 1.88 -7.81 17.06
N GLY A 346 2.94 -8.00 17.86
CA GLY A 346 3.59 -9.29 18.03
C GLY A 346 4.19 -9.82 16.73
N LEU A 347 4.69 -8.93 15.86
CA LEU A 347 5.32 -9.32 14.59
C LEU A 347 6.52 -10.22 14.87
N LEU A 348 6.74 -11.21 14.00
CA LEU A 348 7.87 -12.14 14.10
C LEU A 348 7.87 -12.99 15.40
N SER A 349 6.76 -13.03 16.14
CA SER A 349 6.56 -14.04 17.19
C SER A 349 6.57 -15.45 16.59
N GLU A 350 6.80 -16.48 17.42
CA GLU A 350 7.24 -17.87 17.11
C GLU A 350 6.58 -18.63 15.91
N SER A 351 5.58 -18.07 15.22
CA SER A 351 4.86 -18.66 14.08
C SER A 351 5.57 -18.58 12.71
N THR A 352 6.64 -17.79 12.53
CA THR A 352 7.36 -17.70 11.23
C THR A 352 8.42 -18.78 11.01
N GLY A 353 8.65 -19.67 11.98
CA GLY A 353 9.42 -20.90 11.78
C GLY A 353 10.94 -20.71 11.69
N ILE A 354 11.45 -19.57 12.12
CA ILE A 354 12.87 -19.36 12.34
C ILE A 354 13.02 -18.89 13.77
N GLY A 355 13.80 -19.60 14.58
CA GLY A 355 14.30 -19.07 15.83
C GLY A 355 15.17 -17.85 15.50
N GLN A 356 14.55 -16.68 15.36
CA GLN A 356 15.22 -15.42 15.13
C GLN A 356 15.79 -14.94 16.46
N SER A 357 16.79 -15.66 16.98
CA SER A 357 17.63 -15.17 18.07
C SER A 357 18.67 -14.21 17.49
N CYS A 358 18.23 -13.10 16.91
CA CYS A 358 19.11 -11.95 16.77
C CYS A 358 19.12 -11.25 18.12
N SER A 359 20.30 -11.07 18.71
CA SER A 359 20.44 -10.24 19.91
C SER A 359 19.87 -8.86 19.59
N GLU A 360 19.09 -8.31 20.53
CA GLU A 360 18.49 -6.97 20.41
C GLU A 360 19.54 -5.85 20.21
N ASP A 361 20.82 -6.18 20.35
CA ASP A 361 21.98 -5.28 20.22
C ASP A 361 22.12 -4.58 18.85
N TYR A 362 21.49 -5.07 17.77
CA TYR A 362 21.69 -4.55 16.41
C TYR A 362 20.58 -3.63 15.87
N GLY A 363 19.48 -3.42 16.60
CA GLY A 363 18.38 -2.52 16.19
C GLY A 363 17.57 -2.93 14.94
N GLN A 364 18.12 -3.79 14.07
CA GLN A 364 17.45 -4.36 12.90
C GLN A 364 17.52 -5.90 12.93
N VAL A 365 16.52 -6.57 12.35
CA VAL A 365 16.46 -8.03 12.20
C VAL A 365 16.08 -8.42 10.78
N PRO A 366 16.49 -9.59 10.27
CA PRO A 366 15.94 -10.12 9.03
C PRO A 366 14.47 -10.54 9.23
N CYS A 367 13.62 -10.25 8.24
CA CYS A 367 12.21 -10.66 8.23
C CYS A 367 12.01 -11.75 7.18
N ILE A 368 11.53 -12.93 7.60
CA ILE A 368 11.37 -14.08 6.72
C ILE A 368 9.91 -14.53 6.78
N ILE A 369 9.24 -14.50 5.63
CA ILE A 369 7.81 -14.72 5.49
C ILE A 369 7.59 -15.84 4.47
N GLU A 370 6.99 -16.95 4.91
CA GLU A 370 6.59 -18.07 4.02
C GLU A 370 7.70 -18.48 3.02
N SER A 371 8.95 -18.57 3.49
CA SER A 371 10.12 -18.82 2.64
C SER A 371 10.96 -19.99 3.15
N LEU A 372 11.59 -20.71 2.23
CA LEU A 372 12.54 -21.78 2.52
C LEU A 372 13.96 -21.22 2.45
N VAL A 373 14.65 -21.21 3.58
CA VAL A 373 16.04 -20.76 3.68
C VAL A 373 16.95 -21.99 3.79
N GLY A 374 17.90 -22.09 2.87
CA GLY A 374 18.88 -23.17 2.82
C GLY A 374 19.83 -23.15 4.01
N THR A 375 20.59 -24.23 4.15
CA THR A 375 21.53 -24.38 5.27
C THR A 375 22.73 -23.46 5.05
N ASN A 376 23.32 -22.96 6.12
CA ASN A 376 24.41 -21.97 6.07
C ASN A 376 24.09 -20.71 5.25
N CYS A 377 22.81 -20.38 5.03
CA CYS A 377 22.44 -19.08 4.49
C CYS A 377 22.69 -17.99 5.51
N ASP A 378 23.13 -16.83 5.03
CA ASP A 378 23.27 -15.61 5.82
C ASP A 378 22.31 -14.55 5.27
N VAL A 379 21.37 -14.09 6.10
CA VAL A 379 20.44 -13.03 5.73
C VAL A 379 20.73 -11.84 6.60
N SER A 380 21.32 -10.81 5.98
CA SER A 380 21.70 -9.60 6.69
C SER A 380 20.49 -8.89 7.32
N PRO A 381 20.65 -8.27 8.50
CA PRO A 381 19.63 -7.42 9.11
C PRO A 381 19.09 -6.35 8.16
N GLY A 382 17.85 -5.92 8.38
CA GLY A 382 17.21 -4.93 7.51
C GLY A 382 16.57 -5.53 6.25
N SER A 383 16.74 -6.83 5.99
CA SER A 383 16.25 -7.49 4.77
C SER A 383 14.96 -8.27 4.96
N ILE A 384 14.16 -8.38 3.89
CA ILE A 384 12.90 -9.15 3.83
C ILE A 384 13.03 -10.26 2.79
N ILE A 385 12.76 -11.49 3.20
CA ILE A 385 12.63 -12.66 2.32
C ILE A 385 11.17 -13.12 2.37
N GLU A 386 10.45 -12.99 1.26
CA GLU A 386 9.04 -13.39 1.18
C GLU A 386 8.79 -14.34 0.01
N TYR A 387 8.02 -15.40 0.28
CA TYR A 387 7.69 -16.44 -0.68
C TYR A 387 8.85 -16.87 -1.58
N SER A 388 10.03 -17.11 -1.01
CA SER A 388 11.25 -17.40 -1.77
C SER A 388 11.91 -18.70 -1.32
N ARG A 389 12.77 -19.24 -2.18
CA ARG A 389 13.64 -20.38 -1.90
C ARG A 389 15.09 -19.94 -2.03
N LEU A 390 15.84 -19.97 -0.92
CA LEU A 390 17.27 -19.71 -0.93
C LEU A 390 18.04 -21.02 -0.89
N GLY A 391 18.91 -21.24 -1.87
CA GLY A 391 19.81 -22.39 -1.90
C GLY A 391 20.82 -22.35 -0.75
N GLN A 392 21.40 -23.50 -0.42
CA GLN A 392 22.43 -23.62 0.61
C GLN A 392 23.55 -22.60 0.41
N GLY A 393 24.03 -21.96 1.49
CA GLY A 393 25.16 -21.04 1.45
C GLY A 393 24.89 -19.70 0.74
N THR A 394 23.63 -19.39 0.41
CA THR A 394 23.27 -18.07 -0.13
C THR A 394 23.46 -16.97 0.92
N CYS A 395 24.08 -15.85 0.54
CA CYS A 395 24.22 -14.67 1.39
C CYS A 395 23.40 -13.51 0.81
N VAL A 396 22.53 -12.91 1.62
CA VAL A 396 21.71 -11.76 1.26
C VAL A 396 22.22 -10.52 1.98
N GLY A 397 22.60 -9.49 1.22
CA GLY A 397 23.04 -8.21 1.75
C GLY A 397 21.90 -7.41 2.40
N ALA A 398 22.27 -6.50 3.31
CA ALA A 398 21.35 -5.72 4.12
C ALA A 398 20.35 -4.88 3.29
N ASN A 399 19.25 -4.49 3.92
CA ASN A 399 18.20 -3.65 3.33
C ASN A 399 17.68 -4.15 1.98
N SER A 400 17.57 -5.47 1.80
CA SER A 400 17.12 -6.05 0.53
C SER A 400 15.74 -6.69 0.63
N ILE A 401 14.97 -6.71 -0.47
CA ILE A 401 13.71 -7.45 -0.57
C ILE A 401 13.86 -8.56 -1.62
N ILE A 402 13.71 -9.81 -1.21
CA ILE A 402 13.70 -10.98 -2.10
C ILE A 402 12.28 -11.56 -2.10
N SER A 403 11.57 -11.41 -3.21
CA SER A 403 10.14 -11.75 -3.30
C SER A 403 9.83 -12.70 -4.45
N GLY A 404 9.32 -13.89 -4.16
CA GLY A 404 8.94 -14.88 -5.18
C GLY A 404 10.11 -15.63 -5.84
N CYS A 405 11.34 -15.45 -5.36
CA CYS A 405 12.54 -15.89 -6.08
C CYS A 405 12.93 -17.33 -5.70
N CYS A 406 13.56 -18.04 -6.65
CA CYS A 406 14.34 -19.24 -6.36
C CYS A 406 15.81 -18.92 -6.62
N ILE A 407 16.66 -19.02 -5.60
CA ILE A 407 18.06 -18.61 -5.64
C ILE A 407 18.95 -19.85 -5.53
N LYS A 408 19.90 -19.96 -6.46
CA LYS A 408 20.88 -21.06 -6.50
C LYS A 408 21.77 -21.07 -5.27
N ALA A 409 22.29 -22.24 -4.91
CA ALA A 409 23.24 -22.40 -3.82
C ALA A 409 24.50 -21.54 -4.02
N ASN A 410 25.07 -21.04 -2.91
CA ASN A 410 26.26 -20.21 -2.84
C ASN A 410 26.18 -18.90 -3.67
N THR A 411 24.96 -18.37 -3.85
CA THR A 411 24.75 -17.08 -4.52
C THR A 411 24.96 -15.94 -3.54
N MET A 412 25.69 -14.91 -3.97
CA MET A 412 25.84 -13.65 -3.24
C MET A 412 24.85 -12.63 -3.80
N ILE A 413 23.96 -12.14 -2.95
CA ILE A 413 23.03 -11.07 -3.29
C ILE A 413 23.52 -9.78 -2.63
N PRO A 414 23.72 -8.69 -3.38
CA PRO A 414 24.20 -7.41 -2.85
C PRO A 414 23.20 -6.77 -1.86
N PRO A 415 23.62 -5.77 -1.06
CA PRO A 415 22.71 -4.97 -0.27
C PRO A 415 21.90 -3.97 -1.12
N ASP A 416 20.87 -3.39 -0.50
CA ASP A 416 20.06 -2.29 -1.04
C ASP A 416 19.36 -2.58 -2.37
N ILE A 417 18.94 -3.84 -2.58
CA ILE A 417 18.22 -4.25 -3.80
C ILE A 417 16.82 -4.82 -3.52
N ILE A 418 15.98 -4.76 -4.55
CA ILE A 418 14.73 -5.51 -4.66
C ILE A 418 14.93 -6.52 -5.79
N LEU A 419 14.82 -7.81 -5.48
CA LEU A 419 14.76 -8.88 -6.46
C LEU A 419 13.37 -9.51 -6.42
N HIS A 420 12.66 -9.49 -7.55
CA HIS A 420 11.29 -9.99 -7.64
C HIS A 420 11.09 -10.87 -8.86
N THR A 421 10.64 -12.12 -8.64
CA THR A 421 10.29 -13.03 -9.73
C THR A 421 8.77 -13.10 -9.91
N LEU A 422 8.34 -12.91 -11.15
CA LEU A 422 6.96 -12.94 -11.61
C LEU A 422 6.73 -14.15 -12.50
N CYS A 423 5.54 -14.76 -12.41
CA CYS A 423 5.12 -15.76 -13.38
C CYS A 423 4.45 -15.06 -14.56
N VAL A 424 4.73 -15.53 -15.78
CA VAL A 424 4.09 -15.15 -17.04
C VAL A 424 3.77 -16.44 -17.82
N PRO A 425 2.87 -16.43 -18.81
CA PRO A 425 2.50 -17.64 -19.55
C PRO A 425 3.68 -18.45 -20.11
N GLU A 426 4.76 -17.77 -20.49
CA GLU A 426 5.96 -18.37 -21.07
C GLU A 426 6.97 -18.88 -20.02
N GLY A 427 6.77 -18.60 -18.73
CA GLY A 427 7.67 -19.02 -17.65
C GLY A 427 7.82 -17.96 -16.55
N PHE A 428 9.07 -17.67 -16.16
CA PHE A 428 9.42 -16.79 -15.05
C PHE A 428 10.24 -15.59 -15.54
N ALA A 429 9.83 -14.40 -15.16
CA ALA A 429 10.56 -13.16 -15.41
C ALA A 429 10.99 -12.55 -14.08
N THR A 430 12.29 -12.31 -13.91
CA THR A 430 12.84 -11.68 -12.71
C THR A 430 13.22 -10.24 -13.02
N VAL A 431 13.04 -9.36 -12.05
CA VAL A 431 13.46 -7.96 -12.13
C VAL A 431 14.31 -7.62 -10.92
N ILE A 432 15.23 -6.67 -11.11
CA ILE A 432 16.08 -6.13 -10.05
C ILE A 432 16.04 -4.60 -10.09
N PHE A 433 15.93 -3.98 -8.92
CA PHE A 433 16.00 -2.53 -8.73
C PHE A 433 16.73 -2.20 -7.44
N GLY A 434 17.24 -0.98 -7.30
CA GLY A 434 17.70 -0.46 -6.02
C GLY A 434 16.52 -0.14 -5.11
N THR A 435 16.68 -0.27 -3.79
CA THR A 435 15.62 0.12 -2.84
C THR A 435 15.35 1.62 -2.82
N GLY A 436 16.27 2.43 -3.37
CA GLY A 436 16.11 3.86 -3.60
C GLY A 436 15.64 4.25 -5.00
N ASP A 437 15.48 3.31 -5.94
CA ASP A 437 15.09 3.64 -7.31
C ASP A 437 13.64 4.16 -7.37
N ASN A 438 13.44 5.31 -8.04
CA ASN A 438 12.12 5.92 -8.17
C ASN A 438 11.42 5.47 -9.46
N LEU A 439 10.70 4.34 -9.39
CA LEU A 439 9.97 3.78 -10.53
C LEU A 439 8.82 4.65 -11.03
N LYS A 440 8.36 5.61 -10.22
CA LYS A 440 7.30 6.57 -10.60
C LYS A 440 7.86 7.78 -11.35
N CYS A 441 9.18 8.02 -11.29
CA CYS A 441 9.82 9.13 -11.97
C CYS A 441 9.69 8.95 -13.49
N MET A 442 9.24 10.00 -14.16
CA MET A 442 9.13 10.07 -15.61
C MET A 442 9.86 11.31 -16.10
N VAL A 443 10.56 11.20 -17.23
CA VAL A 443 11.18 12.33 -17.92
C VAL A 443 10.41 12.69 -19.18
N SER A 444 10.60 13.91 -19.68
CA SER A 444 9.81 14.40 -20.84
C SER A 444 10.37 13.93 -22.17
N SER A 445 11.65 13.57 -22.22
CA SER A 445 12.33 13.12 -23.44
C SER A 445 13.60 12.31 -23.14
N LEU A 446 14.21 11.71 -24.17
CA LEU A 446 15.50 11.01 -24.04
C LEU A 446 16.66 11.94 -23.63
N LEU A 447 16.57 13.25 -23.89
CA LEU A 447 17.60 14.22 -23.52
C LEU A 447 17.74 14.35 -21.99
N GLU A 448 16.68 14.03 -21.26
CA GLU A 448 16.60 14.10 -19.81
C GLU A 448 16.82 12.74 -19.13
N ILE A 449 17.19 11.70 -19.90
CA ILE A 449 17.25 10.32 -19.38
C ILE A 449 18.27 10.14 -18.25
N HIS A 450 19.33 10.97 -18.24
CA HIS A 450 20.32 11.04 -17.17
C HIS A 450 19.74 11.40 -15.78
N GLN A 451 18.52 11.95 -15.72
CA GLN A 451 17.83 12.24 -14.47
C GLN A 451 17.22 10.98 -13.82
N LEU A 452 17.04 9.91 -14.59
CA LEU A 452 16.65 8.61 -14.04
C LEU A 452 17.87 7.95 -13.39
N GLN A 453 17.67 7.35 -12.23
CA GLN A 453 18.69 6.58 -11.50
C GLN A 453 18.27 5.12 -11.47
N PHE A 454 19.20 4.21 -11.76
CA PHE A 454 19.01 2.77 -11.69
C PHE A 454 20.19 2.15 -10.94
N LEU A 455 19.91 1.50 -9.81
CA LEU A 455 20.92 0.87 -8.97
C LEU A 455 22.06 1.83 -8.56
N GLY A 456 21.71 3.09 -8.29
CA GLY A 456 22.64 4.12 -7.81
C GLY A 456 23.51 4.79 -8.88
N ILE A 457 23.32 4.49 -10.17
CA ILE A 457 23.95 5.21 -11.29
C ILE A 457 22.89 5.85 -12.19
N ASN A 458 23.31 6.85 -12.97
CA ASN A 458 22.41 7.46 -13.96
C ASN A 458 22.05 6.43 -15.05
N PHE A 459 20.81 6.48 -15.55
CA PHE A 459 20.29 5.46 -16.45
C PHE A 459 20.99 5.44 -17.82
N GLU A 460 21.50 6.58 -18.28
CA GLU A 460 22.30 6.64 -19.52
C GLU A 460 23.56 5.77 -19.40
N GLU A 461 24.32 5.92 -18.32
CA GLU A 461 25.48 5.09 -18.02
C GLU A 461 25.10 3.60 -17.84
N ALA A 462 23.98 3.32 -17.16
CA ALA A 462 23.49 1.95 -17.01
C ALA A 462 23.24 1.28 -18.37
N THR A 463 22.62 1.99 -19.33
CA THR A 463 22.39 1.43 -20.68
C THR A 463 23.69 1.12 -21.42
N MET A 464 24.75 1.91 -21.20
CA MET A 464 26.06 1.62 -21.79
C MET A 464 26.64 0.30 -21.26
N TYR A 465 26.58 0.06 -19.95
CA TYR A 465 27.07 -1.18 -19.35
C TYR A 465 26.19 -2.38 -19.70
N LEU A 466 24.90 -2.18 -19.95
CA LEU A 466 24.01 -3.24 -20.46
C LEU A 466 24.16 -3.49 -21.96
N GLY A 467 25.00 -2.74 -22.68
CA GLY A 467 25.15 -2.86 -24.13
C GLY A 467 23.91 -2.40 -24.91
N LEU A 468 23.08 -1.54 -24.32
CA LEU A 468 21.80 -1.11 -24.88
C LEU A 468 21.91 0.23 -25.60
N LYS A 469 21.24 0.34 -26.74
CA LYS A 469 21.13 1.60 -27.47
C LYS A 469 19.94 2.42 -26.95
N LEU A 470 20.23 3.61 -26.43
CA LEU A 470 19.19 4.59 -26.10
C LEU A 470 18.40 4.99 -27.35
N SER A 471 17.14 4.57 -27.37
CA SER A 471 16.19 4.81 -28.45
C SER A 471 14.77 4.76 -27.88
N GLN A 472 13.77 5.17 -28.68
CA GLN A 472 12.38 5.04 -28.26
C GLN A 472 11.96 3.58 -28.07
N ASP A 473 12.55 2.66 -28.84
CA ASP A 473 12.26 1.21 -28.77
C ASP A 473 12.73 0.57 -27.46
N LEU A 474 13.61 1.23 -26.70
CA LEU A 474 13.99 0.79 -25.36
C LEU A 474 12.82 0.93 -24.37
N PHE A 475 11.78 1.70 -24.68
CA PHE A 475 10.67 1.95 -23.78
C PHE A 475 9.36 1.36 -24.31
N SER A 476 8.60 0.72 -23.42
CA SER A 476 7.23 0.27 -23.70
C SER A 476 6.22 1.42 -23.60
N GLY A 477 5.04 1.17 -24.16
CA GLY A 477 3.90 2.08 -24.11
C GLY A 477 3.39 2.51 -25.50
N SER A 478 2.08 2.72 -25.61
CA SER A 478 1.37 3.12 -26.82
C SER A 478 0.90 4.58 -26.81
N GLY A 479 1.34 5.36 -25.81
CA GLY A 479 0.86 6.72 -25.54
C GLY A 479 1.90 7.80 -25.79
N LYS A 480 1.74 8.93 -25.08
CA LYS A 480 2.77 9.99 -25.08
C LYS A 480 4.08 9.42 -24.55
N PHE A 481 5.14 9.59 -25.34
CA PHE A 481 6.48 9.12 -24.97
C PHE A 481 6.94 9.79 -23.67
N ARG A 482 7.07 8.98 -22.61
CA ARG A 482 7.50 9.39 -21.27
C ARG A 482 8.41 8.29 -20.71
N PRO A 483 9.72 8.38 -20.91
CA PRO A 483 10.66 7.40 -20.39
C PRO A 483 10.65 7.33 -18.86
N SER A 484 10.76 6.13 -18.33
CA SER A 484 10.86 5.82 -16.91
C SER A 484 11.55 4.47 -16.73
N LEU A 485 11.96 4.13 -15.50
CA LEU A 485 12.39 2.76 -15.20
C LEU A 485 11.26 1.73 -15.35
N TRP A 486 10.01 2.15 -15.16
CA TRP A 486 8.84 1.27 -15.21
C TRP A 486 8.59 0.70 -16.60
N ASN A 487 8.83 1.50 -17.64
CA ASN A 487 8.63 1.11 -19.04
C ASN A 487 9.94 0.81 -19.78
N ALA A 488 11.10 0.82 -19.12
CA ALA A 488 12.37 0.48 -19.76
C ALA A 488 12.53 -1.04 -19.97
N ARG A 489 12.81 -1.45 -21.21
CA ARG A 489 13.07 -2.84 -21.62
C ARG A 489 14.51 -3.23 -21.32
N ILE A 490 14.77 -3.54 -20.05
CA ILE A 490 16.12 -3.86 -19.56
C ILE A 490 16.23 -5.27 -18.95
N PHE A 491 15.12 -6.00 -18.79
CA PHE A 491 15.15 -7.32 -18.16
C PHE A 491 15.06 -8.44 -19.20
N PRO A 492 15.85 -9.52 -19.06
CA PRO A 492 15.74 -10.69 -19.93
C PRO A 492 14.33 -11.25 -20.01
N GLY A 493 13.99 -11.80 -21.17
CA GLY A 493 12.74 -12.51 -21.41
C GLY A 493 12.53 -13.71 -20.47
N PRO A 494 11.31 -14.28 -20.46
CA PRO A 494 10.93 -15.32 -19.50
C PRO A 494 11.79 -16.57 -19.65
N ARG A 495 12.13 -17.21 -18.53
CA ARG A 495 12.86 -18.48 -18.46
C ARG A 495 11.96 -19.61 -17.97
N THR A 496 12.30 -20.84 -18.31
CA THR A 496 11.51 -22.03 -17.90
C THR A 496 11.47 -22.21 -16.39
N THR A 497 12.53 -21.84 -15.67
CA THR A 497 12.60 -21.95 -14.21
C THR A 497 12.81 -20.59 -13.55
N ALA A 498 12.31 -20.45 -12.32
CA ALA A 498 12.54 -19.26 -11.50
C ALA A 498 14.03 -19.07 -11.15
N GLU A 499 14.78 -20.17 -10.96
CA GLU A 499 16.22 -20.12 -10.66
C GLU A 499 17.04 -19.60 -11.85
N ASP A 500 16.75 -20.05 -13.06
CA ASP A 500 17.43 -19.55 -14.28
C ASP A 500 17.10 -18.07 -14.52
N SER A 501 15.85 -17.68 -14.26
CA SER A 501 15.39 -16.29 -14.37
C SER A 501 16.14 -15.37 -13.40
N ALA A 502 16.24 -15.77 -12.12
CA ALA A 502 16.96 -15.01 -11.11
C ALA A 502 18.47 -14.96 -11.40
N THR A 503 19.06 -16.08 -11.82
CA THR A 503 20.48 -16.15 -12.18
C THR A 503 20.82 -15.19 -13.31
N ALA A 504 20.04 -15.18 -14.40
CA ALA A 504 20.28 -14.29 -15.54
C ALA A 504 20.26 -12.80 -15.16
N VAL A 505 19.38 -12.41 -14.23
CA VAL A 505 19.26 -11.02 -13.76
C VAL A 505 20.38 -10.65 -12.79
N LEU A 506 20.83 -11.58 -11.95
CA LEU A 506 21.98 -11.37 -11.08
C LEU A 506 23.30 -11.26 -11.87
N GLU A 507 23.47 -12.04 -12.94
CA GLU A 507 24.60 -11.89 -13.87
C GLU A 507 24.60 -10.53 -14.56
N MET A 508 23.42 -10.06 -14.99
CA MET A 508 23.24 -8.71 -15.53
C MET A 508 23.63 -7.63 -14.50
N PHE A 509 23.22 -7.81 -13.25
CA PHE A 509 23.59 -6.91 -12.15
C PHE A 509 25.10 -6.88 -11.88
N GLU A 510 25.76 -8.04 -11.86
CA GLU A 510 27.20 -8.11 -11.65
C GLU A 510 27.98 -7.42 -12.78
N ALA A 511 27.50 -7.50 -14.03
CA ALA A 511 28.08 -6.75 -15.14
C ALA A 511 27.98 -5.23 -14.92
N LEU A 512 26.80 -4.73 -14.49
CA LEU A 512 26.60 -3.32 -14.13
C LEU A 512 27.56 -2.88 -13.01
N ARG A 513 27.64 -3.67 -11.93
CA ARG A 513 28.50 -3.36 -10.78
C ARG A 513 29.98 -3.41 -11.12
N GLY A 514 30.39 -4.39 -11.92
CA GLY A 514 31.74 -4.55 -12.44
C GLY A 514 32.10 -3.54 -13.53
N LYS A 515 31.19 -2.62 -13.90
CA LYS A 515 31.34 -1.65 -15.00
C LYS A 515 31.81 -2.30 -16.29
N SER A 516 31.37 -3.54 -16.50
CA SER A 516 31.71 -4.38 -17.63
C SER A 516 30.56 -4.36 -18.61
N VAL A 517 30.86 -4.21 -19.90
CA VAL A 517 29.81 -4.23 -20.93
C VAL A 517 29.28 -5.65 -21.06
N LEU A 518 28.02 -5.85 -20.70
CA LEU A 518 27.31 -7.11 -20.88
C LEU A 518 27.04 -7.30 -22.38
N GLN A 519 27.56 -8.39 -22.95
CA GLN A 519 27.16 -8.83 -24.29
C GLN A 519 25.94 -9.73 -24.16
N LEU A 520 24.75 -9.13 -24.23
CA LEU A 520 23.52 -9.88 -24.44
C LEU A 520 23.56 -10.49 -25.84
N ALA A 521 23.11 -11.74 -26.00
CA ALA A 521 22.97 -12.32 -27.33
C ALA A 521 21.92 -11.53 -28.13
N ASP A 522 22.15 -11.38 -29.45
CA ASP A 522 21.33 -10.53 -30.34
C ASP A 522 19.83 -10.94 -30.37
N ASP A 523 19.50 -12.15 -29.94
CA ASP A 523 18.16 -12.73 -29.91
C ASP A 523 17.46 -12.63 -28.54
N VAL A 524 18.11 -12.10 -27.51
CA VAL A 524 17.50 -11.97 -26.18
C VAL A 524 16.45 -10.86 -26.20
N GLN A 525 15.18 -11.25 -26.16
CA GLN A 525 14.09 -10.31 -25.94
C GLN A 525 14.23 -9.67 -24.56
N LEU A 526 14.26 -8.33 -24.52
CA LEU A 526 14.19 -7.57 -23.28
C LEU A 526 12.78 -7.05 -23.03
N LEU A 527 12.40 -7.02 -21.77
CA LEU A 527 11.07 -6.65 -21.30
C LEU A 527 11.17 -5.55 -20.25
N SER A 528 10.13 -4.70 -20.20
CA SER A 528 9.92 -3.79 -19.09
C SER A 528 9.08 -4.44 -17.98
N ILE A 529 9.16 -3.91 -16.76
CA ILE A 529 8.27 -4.36 -15.68
C ILE A 529 6.80 -4.09 -16.02
N GLU A 530 6.49 -3.02 -16.75
CA GLU A 530 5.15 -2.76 -17.30
C GLU A 530 4.67 -3.92 -18.20
N GLU A 531 5.49 -4.36 -19.15
CA GLU A 531 5.14 -5.47 -20.06
C GLU A 531 5.04 -6.82 -19.35
N ILE A 532 5.88 -7.05 -18.33
CA ILE A 532 5.81 -8.26 -17.50
C ILE A 532 4.49 -8.27 -16.71
N LEU A 533 4.13 -7.17 -16.05
CA LEU A 533 2.91 -7.07 -15.27
C LEU A 533 1.63 -7.14 -16.12
N GLN A 534 1.66 -6.66 -17.36
CA GLN A 534 0.55 -6.80 -18.30
C GLN A 534 0.26 -8.27 -18.68
N ARG A 535 1.29 -9.12 -18.60
CA ARG A 535 1.26 -10.56 -18.94
C ARG A 535 1.35 -11.47 -17.71
N LYS A 536 1.27 -10.95 -16.49
CA LYS A 536 1.44 -11.76 -15.27
C LYS A 536 0.44 -12.93 -15.21
N ASP A 537 0.92 -14.11 -14.88
CA ASP A 537 0.11 -15.28 -14.54
C ASP A 537 -0.03 -15.40 -13.03
N VAL A 538 -1.09 -14.78 -12.51
CA VAL A 538 -1.40 -14.80 -11.08
C VAL A 538 -1.73 -16.19 -10.55
N MET A 539 -2.30 -17.08 -11.35
CA MET A 539 -2.63 -18.43 -10.85
C MET A 539 -1.37 -19.22 -10.55
N SER A 540 -0.38 -19.12 -11.43
CA SER A 540 0.93 -19.72 -11.20
C SER A 540 1.62 -19.10 -9.99
N MET A 541 1.54 -17.77 -9.80
CA MET A 541 2.08 -17.11 -8.60
C MET A 541 1.41 -17.61 -7.30
N LEU A 542 0.08 -17.67 -7.25
CA LEU A 542 -0.65 -18.15 -6.07
C LEU A 542 -0.40 -19.64 -5.81
N SER A 543 -0.30 -20.45 -6.87
CA SER A 543 0.06 -21.86 -6.76
C SER A 543 1.46 -22.05 -6.18
N PHE A 544 2.43 -21.26 -6.65
CA PHE A 544 3.79 -21.27 -6.12
C PHE A 544 3.83 -20.92 -4.63
N ARG A 545 3.14 -19.86 -4.21
CA ARG A 545 3.01 -19.48 -2.79
C ARG A 545 2.39 -20.61 -1.96
N LYS A 546 1.29 -21.20 -2.43
CA LYS A 546 0.62 -22.32 -1.75
C LYS A 546 1.51 -23.54 -1.59
N GLN A 547 2.24 -23.92 -2.65
CA GLN A 547 3.17 -25.06 -2.60
C GLN A 547 4.28 -24.83 -1.58
N LEU A 548 4.78 -23.59 -1.49
CA LEU A 548 5.81 -23.22 -0.53
C LEU A 548 5.31 -23.30 0.91
N THR A 549 4.12 -22.77 1.19
CA THR A 549 3.47 -22.86 2.52
C THR A 549 3.21 -24.31 2.93
N GLU A 550 2.70 -25.14 2.01
CA GLU A 550 2.49 -26.58 2.28
C GLU A 550 3.83 -27.28 2.59
N GLU A 551 4.88 -27.02 1.81
CA GLU A 551 6.19 -27.62 2.06
C GLU A 551 6.78 -27.18 3.41
N ILE A 552 6.64 -25.90 3.78
CA ILE A 552 7.06 -25.38 5.09
C ILE A 552 6.28 -26.08 6.21
N HIS A 553 4.96 -26.22 6.06
CA HIS A 553 4.12 -26.91 7.03
C HIS A 553 4.53 -28.37 7.22
N GLN A 554 4.75 -29.10 6.12
CA GLN A 554 5.20 -30.51 6.17
C GLN A 554 6.58 -30.65 6.83
N ARG A 555 7.52 -29.72 6.57
CA ARG A 555 8.84 -29.72 7.24
C ARG A 555 8.70 -29.51 8.75
N ARG A 556 7.85 -28.57 9.18
CA ARG A 556 7.58 -28.32 10.60
C ARG A 556 6.98 -29.54 11.30
N LEU A 557 6.01 -30.22 10.68
CA LEU A 557 5.40 -31.44 11.22
C LEU A 557 6.41 -32.59 11.35
N ALA A 558 7.38 -32.69 10.45
CA ALA A 558 8.40 -33.73 10.48
C ALA A 558 9.43 -33.58 11.61
N GLY A 559 9.26 -32.63 12.55
CA GLY A 559 10.24 -32.33 13.60
C GLY A 559 11.56 -31.78 13.06
N LYS A 560 11.62 -31.54 11.75
CA LYS A 560 12.66 -30.73 11.13
C LYS A 560 12.29 -29.30 11.49
N ASN A 561 12.84 -28.78 12.61
CA ASN A 561 13.02 -27.34 12.70
C ASN A 561 13.53 -26.92 11.32
N SER A 562 12.97 -25.85 10.75
CA SER A 562 13.27 -25.37 9.40
C SER A 562 14.78 -25.28 9.11
N ASN A 563 15.62 -25.30 10.17
CA ASN A 563 17.08 -25.29 10.16
C ASN A 563 17.83 -26.51 10.77
N GLN A 564 17.20 -27.62 11.19
CA GLN A 564 17.94 -28.77 11.81
C GLN A 564 17.92 -30.10 11.05
N ALA A 565 17.37 -30.13 9.84
CA ALA A 565 17.55 -31.29 8.98
C ALA A 565 17.70 -30.86 7.54
N LEU A 566 18.88 -30.31 7.23
CA LEU A 566 19.77 -30.77 6.17
C LEU A 566 21.17 -30.19 6.36
#